data_AF-A0A812F947-F1
#
_entry.id   AF-A0A812F947-F1
#
_cell.length_a   1.000
_cell.length_b   1.000
_cell.length_c   1.000
_cell.angle_alpha   90.00
_cell.angle_beta   90.00
_cell.angle_gamma   90.00
#
_symmetry.space_group_name_H-M   'P 1'
#
loop_
_entity.id
_entity.type
_entity.pdbx_description
1 polymer ?
#
loop_
_entity_poly.entity_id
_entity_poly.type
_entity_poly.pdbx_seq_one_letter_code
_entity_poly.pdbx_strand_id
1 'polypeptide(L)'
;MALRFIKEVDELSTESCEKVLGKKAWKLLWLKLESKTLPKETPDMGWAYKSLAKLGGWKDTKRTGRASIKALWEGWFKLQTILEGYELAMSLDH
;
A
#
# COMPACT_ATOMS: atom_id res chain seq x y z
N MET A 1 14.89 -19.86 17.63
CA MET A 1 14.53 -19.60 16.22
C MET A 1 13.37 -18.61 16.09
N ALA A 2 12.25 -18.80 16.79
CA ALA A 2 11.06 -17.92 16.70
C ALA A 2 11.31 -16.42 16.98
N LEU A 3 12.17 -16.08 17.96
CA LEU A 3 12.46 -14.68 18.31
C LEU A 3 13.19 -13.90 17.20
N ARG A 4 13.97 -14.56 16.34
CA ARG A 4 14.63 -13.91 15.19
C ARG A 4 13.60 -13.54 14.12
N PHE A 5 12.68 -14.45 13.81
CA PHE A 5 11.60 -14.20 12.86
C PHE A 5 10.66 -13.06 13.30
N ILE A 6 10.32 -12.98 14.60
CA ILE A 6 9.48 -11.88 15.10
C ILE A 6 10.19 -10.54 14.95
N LYS A 7 11.50 -10.49 15.24
CA LYS A 7 12.31 -9.28 15.08
C LYS A 7 12.43 -8.85 13.61
N GLU A 8 12.65 -9.80 12.70
CA GLU A 8 12.70 -9.54 11.25
C GLU A 8 11.37 -9.01 10.71
N VAL A 9 10.23 -9.54 11.16
CA VAL A 9 8.90 -9.07 10.74
C VAL A 9 8.60 -7.66 11.25
N ASP A 10 9.04 -7.33 12.46
CA ASP A 10 8.89 -6.00 13.04
C ASP A 10 9.77 -4.97 12.32
N GLU A 11 11.04 -5.30 12.05
CA GLU A 11 11.97 -4.46 11.28
C GLU A 11 11.48 -4.22 9.85
N LEU A 12 11.02 -5.28 9.15
CA LEU A 12 10.41 -5.15 7.82
C LEU A 12 9.17 -4.28 7.80
N SER A 13 8.43 -4.21 8.91
CA SER A 13 7.24 -3.36 9.01
C SER A 13 7.58 -1.87 9.03
N THR A 14 8.80 -1.51 9.48
CA THR A 14 9.30 -0.13 9.56
C THR A 14 10.07 0.33 8.32
N GLU A 15 10.42 -0.59 7.41
CA GLU A 15 11.09 -0.21 6.18
C GLU A 15 10.16 0.60 5.25
N SER A 16 10.77 1.50 4.46
CA SER A 16 10.06 2.28 3.45
C SER A 16 9.35 1.38 2.43
N CYS A 17 8.06 1.64 2.21
CA CYS A 17 7.27 0.88 1.24
C CYS A 17 7.63 1.12 -0.23
N GLU A 18 8.45 2.15 -0.52
CA GLU A 18 8.85 2.48 -1.89
C GLU A 18 9.68 1.38 -2.53
N LYS A 19 10.41 0.56 -1.76
CA LYS A 19 11.14 -0.60 -2.31
C LYS A 19 10.21 -1.63 -2.96
N VAL A 20 8.97 -1.76 -2.47
CA VAL A 20 8.00 -2.77 -2.93
C VAL A 20 6.98 -2.18 -3.89
N LEU A 21 6.41 -1.02 -3.56
CA LEU A 21 5.37 -0.38 -4.37
C LEU A 21 5.95 0.50 -5.49
N GLY A 22 7.16 1.04 -5.31
CA GLY A 22 7.69 2.09 -6.17
C GLY A 22 7.04 3.46 -5.90
N LYS A 23 7.74 4.52 -6.33
CA LYS A 23 7.41 5.91 -5.98
C LYS A 23 6.03 6.38 -6.44
N LYS A 24 5.60 6.00 -7.65
CA LYS A 24 4.28 6.39 -8.19
C LYS A 24 3.15 5.70 -7.43
N ALA A 25 3.27 4.39 -7.20
CA ALA A 25 2.19 3.59 -6.68
C ALA A 25 1.83 3.97 -5.24
N TRP A 26 2.81 4.14 -4.34
CA TRP A 26 2.49 4.52 -2.96
C TRP A 26 1.87 5.92 -2.87
N LYS A 27 2.29 6.85 -3.73
CA LYS A 27 1.72 8.20 -3.81
C LYS A 27 0.27 8.18 -4.33
N LEU A 28 0.00 7.42 -5.38
CA LEU A 28 -1.37 7.27 -5.90
C LEU A 28 -2.27 6.55 -4.89
N LEU A 29 -1.75 5.53 -4.20
CA LEU A 29 -2.45 4.85 -3.12
C LEU A 29 -2.81 5.82 -1.98
N TRP A 30 -1.86 6.68 -1.58
CA TRP A 30 -2.09 7.73 -0.59
C TRP A 30 -3.19 8.70 -1.02
N LEU A 31 -3.07 9.28 -2.22
CA LEU A 31 -4.06 10.22 -2.73
C LEU A 31 -5.45 9.59 -2.82
N LYS A 32 -5.54 8.32 -3.23
CA LYS A 32 -6.81 7.60 -3.35
C LYS A 32 -7.49 7.34 -2.01
N LEU A 33 -6.73 6.98 -0.97
CA LEU A 33 -7.30 6.56 0.32
C LEU A 33 -7.40 7.70 1.33
N GLU A 34 -6.38 8.55 1.42
CA GLU A 34 -6.32 9.62 2.41
C GLU A 34 -6.96 10.91 1.88
N SER A 35 -6.98 11.12 0.55
CA SER A 35 -7.45 12.36 -0.09
C SER A 35 -6.83 13.63 0.54
N LYS A 36 -5.58 13.51 0.99
CA LYS A 36 -4.78 14.55 1.65
C LYS A 36 -3.53 14.84 0.83
N THR A 37 -2.83 15.91 1.20
CA THR A 37 -1.50 16.21 0.69
C THR A 37 -0.54 15.03 0.93
N LEU A 38 0.43 14.87 0.03
CA LEU A 38 1.43 13.83 0.15
C LEU A 38 2.32 14.09 1.37
N PRO A 39 2.70 13.03 2.12
CA PRO A 39 3.62 13.16 3.24
C PRO A 39 5.02 13.53 2.72
N LYS A 40 5.82 14.17 3.59
CA LYS A 40 7.21 14.52 3.29
C LYS A 40 8.10 13.27 3.18
N GLU A 41 7.83 12.28 4.02
CA GLU A 41 8.57 11.03 4.09
C GLU A 41 7.71 9.88 3.54
N THR A 42 8.37 8.89 2.95
CA THR A 42 7.70 7.71 2.44
C THR A 42 7.13 6.88 3.60
N PRO A 43 5.86 6.44 3.53
CA PRO A 43 5.28 5.56 4.54
C PRO A 43 6.01 4.22 4.66
N ASP A 44 5.85 3.57 5.81
CA ASP A 44 6.39 2.25 6.07
C ASP A 44 5.59 1.11 5.39
N MET A 45 6.15 -0.10 5.42
CA MET A 45 5.52 -1.31 4.87
C MET A 45 4.24 -1.70 5.62
N GLY A 46 4.13 -1.40 6.92
CA GLY A 46 2.92 -1.62 7.70
C GLY A 46 1.74 -0.77 7.19
N TRP A 47 1.99 0.48 6.84
CA TRP A 47 1.02 1.36 6.18
C TRP A 47 0.65 0.82 4.80
N ALA A 48 1.63 0.46 3.97
CA ALA A 48 1.37 -0.06 2.63
C ALA A 48 0.49 -1.31 2.65
N TYR A 49 0.77 -2.25 3.55
CA TYR A 49 -0.05 -3.46 3.75
C TYR A 49 -1.50 -3.11 4.09
N LYS A 50 -1.72 -2.26 5.10
CA LYS A 50 -3.07 -1.90 5.55
C LYS A 50 -3.82 -1.11 4.49
N SER A 51 -3.15 -0.17 3.83
CA SER A 51 -3.73 0.67 2.78
C SER A 51 -4.11 -0.17 1.56
N LEU A 52 -3.25 -1.07 1.12
CA LEU A 52 -3.56 -1.97 0.01
C LEU A 52 -4.74 -2.87 0.33
N ALA A 53 -4.75 -3.48 1.52
CA ALA A 53 -5.88 -4.28 1.98
C ALA A 53 -7.20 -3.47 2.03
N LYS A 54 -7.16 -2.23 2.53
CA LYS A 54 -8.33 -1.34 2.56
C LYS A 54 -8.83 -1.02 1.14
N LEU A 55 -7.94 -0.80 0.19
CA LEU A 55 -8.31 -0.62 -1.22
C LEU A 55 -9.03 -1.86 -1.78
N GLY A 56 -8.60 -3.05 -1.32
CA GLY A 56 -9.27 -4.33 -1.54
C GLY A 56 -10.56 -4.56 -0.73
N GLY A 57 -11.04 -3.56 0.02
CA GLY A 57 -12.29 -3.66 0.78
C GLY A 57 -12.15 -4.23 2.20
N TRP A 58 -10.94 -4.45 2.70
CA TRP A 58 -10.72 -4.87 4.08
C TRP A 58 -11.02 -3.72 5.06
N LYS A 59 -11.85 -4.01 6.07
CA LYS A 59 -12.29 -3.03 7.08
C LYS A 59 -11.73 -3.30 8.48
N ASP A 60 -10.96 -4.37 8.66
CA ASP A 60 -10.46 -4.86 9.95
C ASP A 60 -11.53 -4.92 11.07
N THR A 61 -12.74 -5.38 10.74
CA THR A 61 -13.86 -5.40 11.71
C THR A 61 -13.58 -6.25 12.94
N LYS A 62 -12.76 -7.30 12.80
CA LYS A 62 -12.33 -8.18 13.89
C LYS A 62 -11.08 -7.69 14.64
N ARG A 63 -10.52 -6.53 14.24
CA ARG A 63 -9.34 -5.88 14.87
C ARG A 63 -8.15 -6.82 15.03
N THR A 64 -7.95 -7.69 14.04
CA THR A 64 -6.84 -8.65 14.07
C THR A 64 -5.58 -8.07 13.43
N GLY A 65 -5.72 -6.97 12.68
CA GLY A 65 -4.64 -6.40 11.88
C GLY A 65 -4.22 -7.30 10.69
N ARG A 66 -4.91 -8.41 10.45
CA ARG A 66 -4.57 -9.41 9.43
C ARG A 66 -5.62 -9.43 8.32
N ALA A 67 -5.25 -8.91 7.16
CA ALA A 67 -6.01 -9.01 5.92
C ALA A 67 -5.82 -10.38 5.26
N SER A 68 -6.85 -10.84 4.54
CA SER A 68 -6.74 -12.04 3.71
C SER A 68 -5.91 -11.77 2.46
N ILE A 69 -5.27 -12.80 1.91
CA ILE A 69 -4.52 -12.71 0.65
C ILE A 69 -5.43 -12.26 -0.51
N LYS A 70 -6.71 -12.66 -0.49
CA LYS A 70 -7.72 -12.20 -1.44
C LYS A 70 -7.90 -10.68 -1.40
N ALA A 71 -8.05 -10.09 -0.22
CA ALA A 71 -8.20 -8.64 -0.08
C ALA A 71 -6.94 -7.90 -0.56
N LEU A 72 -5.74 -8.44 -0.28
CA LEU A 72 -4.49 -7.87 -0.77
C LEU A 72 -4.41 -7.91 -2.31
N TRP A 73 -4.76 -9.05 -2.93
CA TRP A 73 -4.79 -9.18 -4.38
C TRP A 73 -5.81 -8.24 -5.04
N GLU A 74 -7.02 -8.14 -4.49
CA GLU A 74 -8.03 -7.20 -4.97
C GLU A 74 -7.57 -5.74 -4.84
N GLY A 75 -6.89 -5.40 -3.74
CA GLY A 75 -6.28 -4.08 -3.54
C GLY A 75 -5.17 -3.80 -4.55
N TRP A 76 -4.28 -4.77 -4.76
CA TRP A 76 -3.21 -4.68 -5.75
C TRP A 76 -3.74 -4.46 -7.16
N PHE A 77 -4.71 -5.27 -7.59
CA PHE A 77 -5.30 -5.15 -8.92
C PHE A 77 -5.91 -3.76 -9.14
N LYS A 78 -6.67 -3.24 -8.17
CA LYS A 78 -7.22 -1.88 -8.23
C LYS A 78 -6.13 -0.81 -8.29
N LEU A 79 -5.03 -0.99 -7.55
CA LEU A 79 -3.91 -0.05 -7.59
C LEU A 79 -3.24 -0.03 -8.98
N GLN A 80 -3.10 -1.18 -9.63
CA GLN A 80 -2.59 -1.26 -11.01
C GLN A 80 -3.49 -0.51 -11.98
N THR A 81 -4.82 -0.68 -11.90
CA THR A 81 -5.77 0.08 -12.74
C THR A 81 -5.65 1.59 -12.53
N ILE A 82 -5.43 2.05 -11.29
CA ILE A 82 -5.21 3.48 -11.00
C ILE A 82 -3.89 3.97 -11.61
N LEU A 83 -2.82 3.16 -11.55
CA LEU A 83 -1.54 3.48 -12.18
C LEU A 83 -1.66 3.60 -13.70
N GLU A 84 -2.28 2.63 -14.35
CA GLU A 84 -2.54 2.65 -15.79
C GLU A 84 -3.34 3.89 -16.20
N GLY A 85 -4.42 4.20 -15.47
CA GLY A 85 -5.22 5.39 -15.73
C GLY A 85 -4.45 6.70 -15.54
N TYR A 86 -3.59 6.78 -14.53
CA TYR A 86 -2.70 7.94 -14.33
C TYR A 86 -1.71 8.10 -15.49
N GLU A 87 -1.08 7.03 -15.94
CA GLU A 87 -0.11 7.07 -17.04
C GLU A 87 -0.76 7.44 -18.38
N LEU A 88 -1.96 6.92 -18.64
CA LEU A 88 -2.75 7.32 -19.81
C LEU A 88 -3.14 8.80 -19.76
N ALA A 89 -3.59 9.31 -18.61
CA ALA A 89 -3.94 10.73 -18.47
C ALA A 89 -2.74 11.64 -18.75
N MET A 90 -1.58 11.31 -18.17
CA MET A 90 -0.32 12.05 -18.40
C MET A 90 0.14 12.04 -19.86
N SER A 91 -0.28 11.04 -20.66
CA SER A 91 0.06 10.95 -22.08
C SER A 91 -0.74 11.90 -22.98
N LEU A 92 -1.85 12.45 -22.49
CA LEU A 92 -2.69 13.40 -23.24
C LEU A 92 -2.15 14.84 -23.18
N ASP A 93 -1.31 15.14 -22.20
CA ASP A 93 -0.71 16.46 -21.99
C ASP A 93 0.65 16.63 -22.72
N HIS A 94 0.89 15.83 -23.77
CA HIS A 94 2.07 15.90 -24.65
C HIS A 94 1.77 16.55 -26.01
#